data_AF-A0A3E1EGA2-F1
#
_entry.id   AF-A0A3E1EGA2-F1
#
_cell.length_a   1.000
_cell.length_b   1.000
_cell.length_c   1.000
_cell.angle_alpha   90.00
_cell.angle_beta   90.00
_cell.angle_gamma   90.00
#
_symmetry.space_group_name_H-M   'P 1'
#
loop_
_entity.id
_entity.type
_entity.pdbx_description
1 polymer ?
#
loop_
_entity_poly.entity_id
_entity_poly.type
_entity_poly.pdbx_seq_one_letter_code
_entity_poly.pdbx_strand_id
1 'polypeptide(L)'
;MTATAIIVPCRLESSRFPRKLLHKIKGRPLLLWVAERIAQQAPEFPLYFAVDHELLRDCVAGQGFKVIMTDPAHPSGTDRIAEANRT
;
A
#
# COMPACT_ATOMS: atom_id res chain seq x y z
N MET A 1 11.73 -11.90 19.31
CA MET A 1 11.57 -10.44 19.21
C MET A 1 10.57 -10.15 18.11
N THR A 2 9.52 -9.39 18.38
CA THR A 2 8.62 -8.88 17.33
C THR A 2 9.39 -7.83 16.53
N ALA A 3 9.57 -8.06 15.24
CA ALA A 3 10.20 -7.09 14.35
C ALA A 3 9.20 -5.99 14.01
N THR A 4 9.61 -4.72 14.13
CA THR A 4 8.81 -3.57 13.71
C THR A 4 8.82 -3.45 12.19
N ALA A 5 7.65 -3.19 11.59
CA ALA A 5 7.50 -3.02 10.14
C ALA A 5 6.53 -1.87 9.81
N ILE A 6 6.62 -1.34 8.60
CA ILE A 6 5.68 -0.36 8.05
C ILE A 6 4.73 -1.10 7.10
N ILE A 7 3.42 -1.01 7.36
CA ILE A 7 2.37 -1.57 6.51
C ILE A 7 1.49 -0.42 6.02
N VAL A 8 1.43 -0.21 4.71
CA VAL A 8 0.64 0.86 4.08
C VAL A 8 -0.69 0.27 3.57
N PRO A 9 -1.85 0.62 4.18
CA PRO A 9 -3.14 0.16 3.69
C PRO A 9 -3.52 0.90 2.40
N CYS A 10 -3.81 0.14 1.36
CA CYS A 10 -4.08 0.63 0.02
C CYS A 10 -5.40 0.05 -0.47
N ARG A 11 -6.40 0.92 -0.64
CA ARG A 11 -7.70 0.56 -1.20
C ARG A 11 -7.88 1.20 -2.57
N LEU A 12 -8.34 0.43 -3.55
CA LEU A 12 -8.58 0.95 -4.90
C LEU A 12 -9.69 2.00 -4.89
N GLU A 13 -10.84 1.65 -4.30
CA GLU A 13 -12.04 2.46 -4.36
C GLU A 13 -12.08 3.53 -3.26
N SER A 14 -12.42 4.76 -3.66
CA SER A 14 -12.55 5.89 -2.76
C SER A 14 -13.70 6.77 -3.20
N SER A 15 -14.64 7.04 -2.29
CA SER A 15 -15.86 7.81 -2.58
C SER A 15 -15.57 9.27 -2.92
N ARG A 16 -14.62 9.90 -2.22
CA ARG A 16 -14.27 11.32 -2.40
C ARG A 16 -13.30 11.57 -3.55
N PHE A 17 -12.50 10.57 -3.91
CA PHE A 17 -11.55 10.67 -5.02
C PHE A 17 -11.37 9.28 -5.66
N PRO A 18 -12.21 8.94 -6.65
CA PRO A 18 -12.17 7.63 -7.31
C PRO A 18 -10.77 7.26 -7.77
N ARG A 19 -10.33 6.03 -7.43
CA ARG A 19 -9.02 5.47 -7.79
C ARG A 19 -7.83 6.38 -7.45
N LYS A 20 -7.94 7.16 -6.36
CA LYS A 20 -6.95 8.13 -5.88
C LYS A 20 -5.51 7.63 -5.94
N LEU A 21 -5.24 6.39 -5.51
CA LEU A 21 -3.88 5.84 -5.44
C LEU A 21 -3.22 5.66 -6.82
N LEU A 22 -4.03 5.47 -7.87
CA LEU A 22 -3.57 5.38 -9.26
C LEU A 22 -3.56 6.72 -9.99
N HIS A 23 -4.09 7.78 -9.37
CA HIS A 23 -4.07 9.11 -9.96
C HIS A 23 -2.62 9.57 -10.20
N LYS A 24 -2.34 10.08 -11.40
CA LYS A 24 -1.00 10.47 -11.81
C LYS A 24 -0.68 11.90 -11.36
N ILE A 25 0.35 12.05 -10.53
CA ILE A 25 0.96 13.33 -10.18
C ILE A 25 2.28 13.41 -10.94
N LYS A 26 2.42 14.42 -11.83
CA LYS A 26 3.59 14.58 -12.70
C LYS A 26 3.94 13.30 -13.49
N GLY A 27 2.91 12.63 -14.02
CA GLY A 27 3.05 11.40 -14.82
C GLY A 27 3.22 10.10 -14.02
N ARG A 28 3.45 10.15 -12.70
CA ARG A 28 3.60 8.96 -11.85
C ARG A 28 2.40 8.77 -10.90
N PRO A 29 1.91 7.52 -10.70
CA PRO A 29 0.87 7.24 -9.72
C PRO A 29 1.18 7.79 -8.32
N LEU A 30 0.18 8.35 -7.64
CA LEU A 30 0.26 8.84 -6.26
C LEU A 30 0.89 7.80 -5.32
N LEU A 31 0.49 6.54 -5.46
CA LEU A 31 0.98 5.44 -4.63
C LEU A 31 2.51 5.28 -4.69
N LEU A 32 3.12 5.48 -5.86
CA LEU A 32 4.57 5.37 -6.01
C LEU A 32 5.32 6.52 -5.33
N TRP A 33 4.75 7.73 -5.35
CA TRP A 33 5.31 8.85 -4.58
C TRP A 33 5.33 8.55 -3.08
N VAL A 34 4.30 7.88 -2.56
CA VAL A 34 4.25 7.45 -1.16
C VAL A 34 5.29 6.36 -0.89
N ALA A 35 5.38 5.36 -1.77
CA ALA A 35 6.28 4.24 -1.60
C ALA A 35 7.76 4.64 -1.61
N GLU A 36 8.17 5.43 -2.61
CA GLU A 36 9.52 5.97 -2.71
C GLU A 36 9.88 6.82 -1.49
N ARG A 37 8.96 7.67 -1.03
CA ARG A 37 9.21 8.53 0.14
C ARG A 37 9.39 7.74 1.42
N ILE A 38 8.57 6.72 1.68
CA ILE A 38 8.71 5.89 2.89
C ILE A 38 10.05 5.14 2.85
N ALA A 39 10.38 4.50 1.72
CA ALA A 39 11.63 3.76 1.58
C ALA A 39 12.88 4.65 1.75
N GLN A 40 12.82 5.91 1.32
CA GLN A 40 13.92 6.86 1.51
C GLN A 40 14.05 7.36 2.96
N GLN A 41 12.93 7.54 3.66
CA GLN A 41 12.93 8.17 4.99
C GLN A 41 13.06 7.17 6.15
N ALA A 42 12.70 5.91 5.91
CA ALA A 42 12.68 4.86 6.93
C ALA A 42 13.24 3.52 6.38
N PRO A 43 14.44 3.52 5.76
CA PRO A 43 14.99 2.34 5.08
C PRO A 43 15.29 1.16 6.01
N GLU A 44 15.42 1.40 7.31
CA GLU A 44 15.69 0.39 8.33
C GLU A 44 14.47 -0.50 8.64
N PHE A 45 13.26 -0.06 8.28
CA PHE A 45 12.03 -0.81 8.52
C PHE A 45 11.59 -1.59 7.27
N PRO A 46 11.27 -2.89 7.40
CA PRO A 46 10.58 -3.62 6.35
C PRO A 46 9.30 -2.90 5.93
N LEU A 47 9.13 -2.67 4.63
CA LEU A 47 7.99 -1.96 4.05
C LEU A 47 7.11 -2.92 3.25
N TYR A 48 5.81 -2.92 3.57
CA TYR A 48 4.77 -3.71 2.90
C TYR A 48 3.59 -2.84 2.51
N PHE A 49 2.96 -3.17 1.37
CA PHE A 49 1.71 -2.56 0.91
C PHE A 49 0.59 -3.58 1.04
N ALA A 50 -0.35 -3.34 1.94
CA ALA A 50 -1.56 -4.15 2.08
C ALA A 50 -2.58 -3.64 1.06
N VAL A 51 -2.80 -4.36 -0.04
CA VAL A 51 -3.65 -3.94 -1.17
C VAL A 51 -4.88 -4.82 -1.29
N ASP A 52 -5.99 -4.28 -1.80
CA ASP A 52 -7.23 -5.03 -2.07
C ASP A 52 -7.51 -5.31 -3.55
N HIS A 53 -6.63 -4.87 -4.44
CA HIS A 53 -6.90 -4.95 -5.86
C HIS A 53 -5.61 -5.12 -6.68
N GLU A 54 -5.70 -5.91 -7.74
CA GLU A 54 -4.56 -6.28 -8.58
C GLU A 54 -3.89 -5.07 -9.26
N LEU A 55 -4.67 -4.11 -9.75
CA LEU A 55 -4.13 -2.84 -10.25
C LEU A 55 -3.20 -2.11 -9.26
N LEU A 56 -3.46 -2.20 -7.96
CA LEU A 56 -2.57 -1.62 -6.95
C LEU A 56 -1.36 -2.51 -6.74
N ARG A 57 -1.53 -3.83 -6.65
CA ARG A 57 -0.43 -4.81 -6.59
C ARG A 57 0.56 -4.56 -7.72
N ASP A 58 0.08 -4.55 -8.96
CA ASP A 58 0.91 -4.43 -10.15
C ASP A 58 1.66 -3.09 -10.18
N CYS A 59 1.01 -2.01 -9.70
CA CYS A 59 1.63 -0.69 -9.58
C CYS A 59 2.87 -0.70 -8.66
N VAL A 60 2.77 -1.27 -7.46
CA VAL A 60 3.88 -1.27 -6.47
C VAL A 60 4.85 -2.42 -6.65
N ALA A 61 4.38 -3.63 -6.96
CA ALA A 61 5.24 -4.79 -7.19
C ALA A 61 6.11 -4.60 -8.44
N GLY A 62 5.59 -3.93 -9.48
CA GLY A 62 6.37 -3.54 -10.65
C GLY A 62 7.53 -2.58 -10.36
N GLN A 63 7.57 -1.98 -9.17
CA GLN A 63 8.66 -1.12 -8.68
C GLN A 63 9.50 -1.81 -7.59
N GLY A 64 9.31 -3.12 -7.37
CA GLY A 64 10.08 -3.91 -6.39
C GLY A 64 9.63 -3.79 -4.94
N PHE A 65 8.49 -3.14 -4.66
CA PHE A 65 7.93 -3.08 -3.31
C PHE A 65 7.18 -4.37 -2.95
N LYS A 66 7.21 -4.74 -1.66
CA LYS A 66 6.54 -5.93 -1.15
C LYS A 66 5.05 -5.68 -0.97
N VAL A 67 4.23 -6.64 -1.39
CA VAL A 67 2.77 -6.53 -1.38
C VAL A 67 2.16 -7.67 -0.59
N ILE A 68 1.09 -7.37 0.14
CA ILE A 68 0.21 -8.33 0.81
C ILE A 68 -1.20 -8.09 0.26
N MET A 69 -1.79 -9.12 -0.37
CA MET A 69 -3.20 -9.06 -0.77
C MET A 69 -4.08 -9.18 0.47
N THR A 70 -5.14 -8.38 0.53
CA THR A 70 -6.07 -8.30 1.66
C THR A 70 -7.50 -8.23 1.18
N ASP A 71 -8.46 -8.56 2.05
CA ASP A 71 -9.88 -8.62 1.71
C ASP A 71 -10.39 -7.22 1.26
N PRO A 72 -11.03 -7.09 0.08
CA PRO A 72 -11.65 -5.84 -0.34
C PRO A 72 -12.85 -5.41 0.53
N ALA A 73 -13.43 -6.33 1.32
CA ALA A 73 -14.58 -6.06 2.18
C ALA A 73 -14.23 -5.34 3.49
N HIS A 74 -12.94 -5.12 3.80
CA HIS A 74 -12.53 -4.40 5.02
C HIS A 74 -13.16 -3.01 5.11
N PRO A 75 -13.84 -2.69 6.23
CA PRO A 75 -14.53 -1.42 6.38
C PRO A 75 -13.55 -0.27 6.62
N SER A 76 -12.38 -0.53 7.19
CA SER A 76 -11.36 0.48 7.47
C SER A 76 -9.94 0.05 7.06
N GLY A 77 -9.04 1.03 7.02
CA GLY A 77 -7.61 0.76 6.80
C GLY A 77 -6.97 -0.01 7.96
N THR A 78 -7.46 0.13 9.19
CA THR A 78 -6.95 -0.58 10.35
C THR A 78 -7.25 -2.08 10.27
N ASP A 79 -8.45 -2.46 9.82
CA ASP A 79 -8.81 -3.87 9.63
C ASP A 79 -7.93 -4.53 8.56
N ARG A 80 -7.64 -3.78 7.48
CA ARG A 80 -6.70 -4.20 6.43
C ARG A 80 -5.29 -4.43 6.98
N ILE A 81 -4.79 -3.52 7.82
CA ILE A 81 -3.48 -3.70 8.49
C ILE A 81 -3.52 -4.92 9.41
N ALA A 82 -4.61 -5.12 10.16
CA ALA A 82 -4.75 -6.24 11.07
C ALA A 82 -4.73 -7.59 10.33
N GLU A 83 -5.29 -7.68 9.13
CA GLU A 83 -5.12 -8.85 8.26
C GLU A 83 -3.67 -9.02 7.82
N ALA A 84 -3.06 -7.98 7.25
CA ALA A 84 -1.70 -8.05 6.74
C ALA A 84 -0.66 -8.40 7.82
N ASN A 85 -0.88 -7.98 9.06
CA ASN A 85 0.01 -8.25 10.19
C ASN A 85 -0.03 -9.71 10.69
N ARG A 86 -0.89 -10.57 10.12
CA ARG A 86 -0.90 -12.02 10.40
C ARG A 86 0.03 -12.83 9.48
N THR A 87 0.64 -12.18 8.49
CA THR A 87 1.55 -12.77 7.50
C THR A 87 3.00 -12.65 7.95
#